data_AF-A0A6I7MYL5-F1
#
_entry.id   AF-A0A6I7MYL5-F1
#
_cell.length_a   1.000
_cell.length_b   1.000
_cell.length_c   1.000
_cell.angle_alpha   90.00
_cell.angle_beta   90.00
_cell.angle_gamma   90.00
#
_symmetry.space_group_name_H-M   'P 1'
#
loop_
_entity.id
_entity.type
_entity.pdbx_description
1 polymer ?
#
loop_
_entity_poly.entity_id
_entity_poly.type
_entity_poly.pdbx_seq_one_letter_code
_entity_poly.pdbx_strand_id
1 'polypeptide(L)'
;MESSSKFIKHSVWRAVTGAKDKIYLWLFCQFFSWVIVLTLSLFYRRRMSHDNGIAGMGKLTIVPDPKFPAHDFFAPGRVFPARIRHASATFLDDAMNCIRSMSIKFSDHHFKSPFDIEMNTGEISLFWSAYSFFQF
;
A
#
# COMPACT_ATOMS: atom_id res chain seq x y z
N MET A 1 36.85 21.50 -18.84
CA MET A 1 36.58 21.79 -17.40
C MET A 1 35.16 22.30 -17.12
N GLU A 2 34.51 23.05 -18.02
CA GLU A 2 33.18 23.64 -17.77
C GLU A 2 32.02 22.62 -17.64
N SER A 3 32.10 21.49 -18.37
CA SER A 3 31.10 20.40 -18.31
C SER A 3 31.06 19.69 -16.95
N SER A 4 32.22 19.48 -16.32
CA SER A 4 32.33 18.82 -15.01
C SER A 4 31.74 19.68 -13.88
N SER A 5 31.93 21.00 -13.93
CA SER A 5 31.36 21.95 -12.96
C SER A 5 29.83 22.00 -13.01
N LYS A 6 29.23 22.00 -14.22
CA LYS A 6 27.77 21.94 -14.39
C LYS A 6 27.19 20.61 -13.87
N PHE A 7 27.87 19.50 -14.12
CA PHE A 7 27.46 18.18 -13.63
C PHE A 7 27.49 18.08 -12.09
N ILE A 8 28.54 18.61 -11.45
CA ILE A 8 28.66 18.63 -9.98
C ILE A 8 27.57 19.50 -9.37
N LYS A 9 27.34 20.71 -9.90
CA LYS A 9 26.27 21.60 -9.42
C LYS A 9 24.89 20.96 -9.54
N HIS A 10 24.60 20.30 -10.66
CA HIS A 10 23.34 19.59 -10.86
C HIS A 10 23.17 18.41 -9.89
N SER A 11 24.24 17.65 -9.65
CA SER A 11 24.22 16.52 -8.71
C SER A 11 24.01 16.98 -7.26
N VAL A 12 24.71 18.04 -6.85
CA VAL A 12 24.54 18.67 -5.53
C VAL A 12 23.13 19.23 -5.37
N TRP A 13 22.61 19.92 -6.38
CA TRP A 13 21.23 20.43 -6.37
C TRP A 13 20.21 19.30 -6.19
N ARG A 14 20.31 18.21 -6.97
CA ARG A 14 19.41 17.04 -6.84
C ARG A 14 19.53 16.37 -5.47
N ALA A 15 20.73 16.30 -4.90
CA ALA A 15 20.93 15.76 -3.57
C ALA A 15 20.24 16.62 -2.51
N VAL A 16 20.38 17.96 -2.60
CA VAL A 16 19.74 18.91 -1.67
C VAL A 16 18.23 18.90 -1.81
N THR A 17 17.68 18.95 -3.02
CA THR A 17 16.23 18.90 -3.23
C THR A 17 15.67 17.55 -2.80
N GLY A 18 16.33 16.44 -3.15
CA GLY A 18 15.92 15.11 -2.73
C GLY A 18 15.97 14.91 -1.20
N ALA A 19 16.92 15.53 -0.51
CA ALA A 19 16.94 15.53 0.96
C ALA A 19 15.76 16.32 1.54
N LYS A 20 15.47 17.50 1.00
CA LYS A 20 14.30 18.30 1.40
C LYS A 20 12.99 17.55 1.19
N ASP A 21 12.80 16.92 0.03
CA ASP A 21 11.59 16.16 -0.29
C ASP A 21 11.37 14.99 0.68
N LYS A 22 12.45 14.28 1.05
CA LYS A 22 12.40 13.20 2.04
C LYS A 22 12.01 13.70 3.42
N ILE A 23 12.52 14.87 3.85
CA ILE A 23 12.16 15.47 5.14
C ILE A 23 10.68 15.87 5.14
N TYR A 24 10.19 16.50 4.08
CA TYR A 24 8.78 16.86 3.95
C TYR A 24 7.87 15.63 3.96
N LEU A 25 8.23 14.60 3.19
CA LEU A 25 7.47 13.35 3.16
C LEU A 25 7.46 12.68 4.53
N TRP A 26 8.60 12.65 5.24
CA TRP A 26 8.68 12.09 6.59
C TRP A 26 7.77 12.85 7.56
N LEU A 27 7.84 14.18 7.59
CA LEU A 27 6.98 15.02 8.44
C LEU A 27 5.50 14.79 8.15
N PHE A 28 5.13 14.76 6.86
CA PHE A 28 3.76 14.50 6.42
C PHE A 28 3.25 13.12 6.87
N CYS A 29 4.05 12.06 6.66
CA CYS A 29 3.68 10.71 7.07
C CYS A 29 3.54 10.58 8.59
N GLN A 30 4.42 11.22 9.37
CA GLN A 30 4.32 11.24 10.83
C GLN A 30 3.04 11.94 11.29
N PHE A 31 2.78 13.14 10.77
CA PHE A 31 1.57 13.89 11.07
C PHE A 31 0.31 13.06 10.80
N PHE A 32 0.19 12.50 9.58
CA PHE A 32 -0.98 11.72 9.18
C PHE A 32 -1.16 10.45 10.02
N SER A 33 -0.06 9.76 10.33
CA SER A 33 -0.07 8.58 11.21
C SER A 33 -0.59 8.92 12.60
N TRP A 34 -0.11 10.03 13.18
CA TRP A 34 -0.57 10.48 14.50
C TRP A 34 -2.04 10.89 14.50
N VAL A 35 -2.51 11.56 13.45
CA VAL A 35 -3.94 11.88 13.30
C VAL A 35 -4.78 10.60 13.34
N ILE A 36 -4.43 9.57 12.56
CA ILE A 36 -5.14 8.28 12.57
C ILE A 36 -5.08 7.62 13.95
N VAL A 37 -3.88 7.59 14.57
CA VAL A 37 -3.70 6.95 15.88
C VAL A 37 -4.60 7.60 16.94
N LEU A 38 -4.60 8.92 17.02
CA LEU A 38 -5.32 9.67 18.05
C LEU A 38 -6.83 9.67 17.83
N THR A 39 -7.29 9.65 16.57
CA THR A 39 -8.72 9.77 16.25
C THR A 39 -9.43 8.43 16.12
N LEU A 40 -8.76 7.39 15.62
CA LEU A 40 -9.40 6.14 15.23
C LEU A 40 -8.81 4.93 15.96
N SER A 41 -7.49 4.85 16.08
CA SER A 41 -6.85 3.64 16.60
C SER A 41 -6.89 3.53 18.13
N LEU A 42 -6.58 4.62 18.84
CA LEU A 42 -6.41 4.58 20.30
C LEU A 42 -7.73 4.26 21.03
N PHE A 43 -8.83 4.89 20.60
CA PHE A 43 -10.13 4.77 21.27
C PHE A 43 -11.05 3.75 20.63
N TYR A 44 -11.11 3.70 19.30
CA TYR A 44 -12.09 2.88 18.58
C TYR A 44 -11.51 1.59 18.03
N ARG A 45 -10.19 1.50 17.86
CA ARG A 45 -9.47 0.37 17.24
C ARG A 45 -10.05 -0.02 15.87
N ARG A 46 -10.48 0.99 15.12
CA ARG A 46 -11.07 0.86 13.78
C ARG A 46 -10.06 1.16 12.69
N ARG A 47 -10.35 0.67 11.49
CA ARG A 47 -9.57 1.05 10.30
C ARG A 47 -10.04 2.43 9.84
N MET A 48 -9.11 3.26 9.36
CA MET A 48 -9.42 4.59 8.85
C MET A 48 -10.26 4.56 7.57
N SER A 49 -9.99 3.58 6.71
CA SER A 49 -10.80 3.24 5.56
C SER A 49 -11.05 1.74 5.56
N HIS A 50 -12.01 1.28 4.76
CA HIS A 50 -12.27 -0.16 4.61
C HIS A 50 -12.64 -0.83 5.94
N ASP A 51 -13.33 -0.10 6.83
CA ASP A 51 -13.67 -0.58 8.17
C ASP A 51 -14.74 -1.68 8.10
N ASN A 52 -15.81 -1.48 7.33
CA ASN A 52 -16.79 -2.53 7.04
C ASN A 52 -16.22 -3.53 6.01
N GLY A 53 -16.21 -4.81 6.35
CA GLY A 53 -15.73 -5.85 5.46
C GLY A 53 -15.84 -7.26 6.00
N ILE A 54 -15.76 -8.22 5.07
CA ILE A 54 -15.84 -9.66 5.32
C ILE A 54 -14.52 -10.33 4.98
N ALA A 55 -14.18 -11.41 5.67
CA ALA A 55 -12.94 -12.13 5.47
C ALA A 55 -13.14 -13.64 5.36
N GLY A 56 -12.22 -14.29 4.67
CA GLY A 56 -12.16 -15.74 4.52
C GLY A 56 -10.73 -16.26 4.62
N MET A 57 -10.61 -17.55 4.92
CA MET A 57 -9.33 -18.27 4.93
C MET A 57 -9.30 -19.26 3.77
N GLY A 58 -8.12 -19.54 3.25
CA GLY A 58 -7.95 -20.45 2.12
C GLY A 58 -6.49 -20.75 1.83
N LYS A 59 -6.23 -21.12 0.57
CA LYS A 59 -4.88 -21.37 0.05
C LYS A 59 -4.70 -20.59 -1.25
N LEU A 60 -3.49 -20.07 -1.44
CA LEU A 60 -3.06 -19.45 -2.69
C LEU A 60 -2.01 -20.35 -3.33
N THR A 61 -2.21 -20.71 -4.59
CA THR A 61 -1.29 -21.56 -5.35
C THR A 61 -0.72 -20.74 -6.50
N ILE A 62 0.60 -20.64 -6.57
CA ILE A 62 1.27 -20.05 -7.73
C ILE A 62 1.09 -20.96 -8.93
N VAL A 63 0.78 -20.37 -10.09
CA VAL A 63 0.55 -21.11 -11.33
C VAL A 63 1.75 -22.02 -11.67
N PRO A 64 1.50 -23.25 -12.18
CA PRO A 64 2.56 -24.22 -12.41
C PRO A 64 3.43 -23.91 -13.64
N ASP A 65 2.95 -23.11 -14.58
CA ASP A 65 3.67 -22.69 -15.80
C ASP A 65 3.61 -21.15 -15.92
N PRO A 66 4.38 -20.41 -15.09
CA PRO A 66 4.36 -18.96 -15.11
C PRO A 66 4.97 -18.40 -16.39
N LYS A 67 4.30 -17.40 -16.99
CA LYS A 67 4.81 -16.64 -18.15
C LYS A 67 5.57 -15.36 -17.77
N PHE A 68 5.61 -15.05 -16.48
CA PHE A 68 6.38 -13.95 -15.91
C PHE A 68 7.83 -14.39 -15.61
N PRO A 69 8.78 -13.45 -15.42
CA PRO A 69 10.17 -13.77 -15.10
C PRO A 69 10.29 -14.64 -13.83
N ALA A 70 11.24 -15.59 -13.85
CA ALA A 70 11.46 -16.48 -12.72
C ALA A 70 11.75 -15.71 -11.42
N HIS A 71 11.14 -16.14 -10.32
CA HIS A 71 11.27 -15.49 -9.02
C HIS A 71 11.14 -16.48 -7.88
N ASP A 72 12.10 -16.49 -6.94
CA ASP A 72 12.16 -17.46 -5.85
C ASP A 72 10.91 -17.44 -4.97
N PHE A 73 10.33 -16.27 -4.70
CA PHE A 73 9.09 -16.15 -3.94
C PHE A 73 7.88 -16.77 -4.66
N PHE A 74 7.80 -16.58 -5.98
CA PHE A 74 6.71 -17.04 -6.84
C PHE A 74 7.12 -18.30 -7.61
N ALA A 75 7.79 -19.23 -6.93
CA ALA A 75 8.17 -20.49 -7.52
C ALA A 75 6.92 -21.26 -8.01
N PRO A 76 6.95 -21.89 -9.21
CA PRO A 76 5.79 -22.57 -9.77
C PRO A 76 5.19 -23.61 -8.81
N GLY A 77 3.87 -23.63 -8.70
CA GLY A 77 3.15 -24.60 -7.85
C GLY A 77 3.28 -24.37 -6.34
N ARG A 78 4.03 -23.35 -5.89
CA ARG A 78 4.14 -23.05 -4.45
C ARG A 78 2.77 -22.69 -3.88
N VAL A 79 2.48 -23.24 -2.69
CA VAL A 79 1.21 -23.01 -1.98
C VAL A 79 1.47 -22.23 -0.70
N PHE A 80 0.66 -21.21 -0.45
CA PHE A 80 0.63 -20.45 0.80
C PHE A 80 -0.72 -20.64 1.49
N PRO A 81 -0.77 -20.75 2.83
CA PRO A 81 -2.00 -20.44 3.55
C PRO A 81 -2.36 -18.98 3.30
N ALA A 82 -3.64 -18.66 3.12
CA ALA A 82 -4.05 -17.32 2.76
C ALA A 82 -5.25 -16.83 3.57
N ARG A 83 -5.27 -15.53 3.84
CA ARG A 83 -6.46 -14.80 4.28
C ARG A 83 -6.82 -13.78 3.21
N ILE A 84 -8.10 -13.71 2.86
CA ILE A 84 -8.64 -12.69 1.97
C ILE A 84 -9.63 -11.84 2.74
N ARG A 85 -9.66 -10.53 2.46
CA ARG A 85 -10.65 -9.61 3.00
C ARG A 85 -11.19 -8.70 1.91
N HIS A 86 -12.51 -8.63 1.84
CA HIS A 86 -13.24 -7.64 1.04
C HIS A 86 -13.80 -6.56 1.94
N ALA A 87 -13.80 -5.31 1.47
CA ALA A 87 -14.33 -4.19 2.22
C ALA A 87 -14.75 -3.03 1.32
N SER A 88 -15.52 -2.12 1.90
CA SER A 88 -16.03 -0.91 1.25
C SER A 88 -15.23 0.30 1.72
N ALA A 89 -14.72 1.11 0.79
CA ALA A 89 -14.04 2.36 1.13
C ALA A 89 -15.05 3.45 1.51
N THR A 90 -14.70 4.28 2.50
CA THR A 90 -15.44 5.50 2.91
C THR A 90 -16.78 5.27 3.59
N PHE A 91 -17.69 4.48 3.01
CA PHE A 91 -19.05 4.29 3.51
C PHE A 91 -19.24 2.89 4.09
N LEU A 92 -20.09 2.79 5.12
CA LEU A 92 -20.42 1.52 5.78
C LEU A 92 -21.59 0.78 5.09
N ASP A 93 -22.36 1.48 4.27
CA ASP A 93 -23.50 0.92 3.56
C ASP A 93 -23.05 0.21 2.27
N ASP A 94 -23.28 -1.11 2.21
CA ASP A 94 -22.91 -1.91 1.06
C ASP A 94 -23.77 -1.63 -0.19
N ALA A 95 -24.89 -0.93 -0.08
CA ALA A 95 -25.68 -0.47 -1.22
C ALA A 95 -25.11 0.81 -1.88
N MET A 96 -24.17 1.50 -1.23
CA MET A 96 -23.57 2.72 -1.77
C MET A 96 -22.63 2.44 -2.95
N ASN A 97 -22.57 3.39 -3.88
CA ASN A 97 -21.54 3.41 -4.90
C ASN A 97 -20.21 3.85 -4.28
N CYS A 98 -19.33 2.89 -4.04
CA CYS A 98 -18.02 3.12 -3.44
C CYS A 98 -16.98 2.16 -3.99
N ILE A 99 -15.71 2.50 -3.77
CA ILE A 99 -14.57 1.62 -4.08
C ILE A 99 -14.69 0.35 -3.22
N ARG A 100 -14.46 -0.80 -3.84
CA ARG A 100 -14.39 -2.09 -3.14
C ARG A 100 -12.95 -2.58 -3.13
N SER A 101 -12.52 -3.13 -2.01
CA SER A 101 -11.16 -3.65 -1.87
C SER A 101 -11.12 -5.18 -1.89
N MET A 102 -9.93 -5.68 -2.20
CA MET A 102 -9.52 -7.05 -1.99
C MET A 102 -8.09 -7.04 -1.43
N SER A 103 -7.95 -7.44 -0.17
CA SER A 103 -6.64 -7.60 0.47
C SER A 103 -6.35 -9.08 0.66
N ILE A 104 -5.20 -9.56 0.18
CA ILE A 104 -4.77 -10.96 0.28
C ILE A 104 -3.48 -11.02 1.08
N LYS A 105 -3.49 -11.84 2.14
CA LYS A 105 -2.34 -12.12 3.00
C LYS A 105 -1.83 -13.52 2.71
N PHE A 106 -0.53 -13.68 2.44
CA PHE A 106 0.12 -14.98 2.14
C PHE A 106 0.50 -15.72 3.44
N SER A 107 -0.38 -15.66 4.44
CA SER A 107 -0.24 -16.31 5.74
C SER A 107 -1.60 -16.47 6.42
N ASP A 108 -1.72 -17.47 7.31
CA ASP A 108 -2.80 -17.54 8.28
C ASP A 108 -2.42 -16.95 9.66
N HIS A 109 -1.22 -16.37 9.79
CA HIS A 109 -0.84 -15.69 11.02
C HIS A 109 -1.61 -14.38 11.20
N HIS A 110 -1.93 -14.02 12.46
CA HIS A 110 -2.77 -12.86 12.77
C HIS A 110 -2.23 -11.53 12.20
N PHE A 111 -0.93 -11.27 12.35
CA PHE A 111 -0.27 -10.04 11.84
C PHE A 111 0.77 -10.32 10.75
N LYS A 112 1.81 -11.09 11.10
CA LYS A 112 2.95 -11.38 10.23
C LYS A 112 2.52 -12.07 8.94
N SER A 113 3.16 -11.68 7.84
CA SER A 113 2.96 -12.25 6.53
C SER A 113 4.25 -12.12 5.74
N PRO A 114 4.62 -13.11 4.91
CA PRO A 114 5.76 -12.95 4.03
C PRO A 114 5.45 -11.97 2.88
N PHE A 115 4.18 -11.79 2.53
CA PHE A 115 3.73 -10.88 1.47
C PHE A 115 2.23 -10.60 1.59
N ASP A 116 1.84 -9.34 1.43
CA ASP A 116 0.45 -8.91 1.40
C ASP A 116 0.21 -8.13 0.10
N ILE A 117 -0.93 -8.36 -0.54
CA ILE A 117 -1.39 -7.64 -1.73
C ILE A 117 -2.65 -6.87 -1.34
N GLU A 118 -2.61 -5.54 -1.41
CA GLU A 118 -3.76 -4.67 -1.14
C GLU A 118 -4.24 -4.02 -2.44
N MET A 119 -5.45 -4.38 -2.86
CA MET A 119 -6.03 -3.93 -4.13
C MET A 119 -7.38 -3.25 -3.91
N ASN A 120 -7.74 -2.39 -4.86
CA ASN A 120 -9.03 -1.72 -4.96
C ASN A 120 -9.61 -1.92 -6.37
N THR A 121 -10.92 -1.78 -6.50
CA THR A 121 -11.59 -1.68 -7.81
C THR A 121 -11.16 -0.42 -8.54
N GLY A 122 -10.94 -0.54 -9.85
CA GLY A 122 -10.45 0.53 -10.73
C GLY A 122 -9.09 0.18 -11.33
N GLU A 123 -8.90 0.43 -12.62
CA GLU A 123 -7.63 0.16 -13.31
C GLU A 123 -6.52 1.12 -12.87
N ILE A 124 -6.90 2.34 -12.45
CA ILE A 124 -6.00 3.42 -12.06
C ILE A 124 -6.39 3.92 -10.66
N SER A 125 -5.38 4.24 -9.86
CA SER A 125 -5.57 4.85 -8.54
C SER A 125 -6.09 6.29 -8.64
N LEU A 126 -6.89 6.72 -7.67
CA LEU A 126 -7.36 8.10 -7.56
C LEU A 126 -6.25 9.10 -7.20
N PHE A 127 -5.16 8.59 -6.64
CA PHE A 127 -3.99 9.37 -6.22
C PHE A 127 -2.69 8.62 -6.55
N TRP A 128 -1.62 9.39 -6.77
CA TRP A 128 -0.29 8.89 -7.16
C TRP A 128 0.85 9.54 -6.36
N SER A 129 0.51 10.33 -5.34
CA SER A 129 1.47 11.01 -4.46
C SER A 129 0.83 11.30 -3.10
N ALA A 130 1.65 11.56 -2.08
CA ALA A 130 1.17 11.99 -0.77
C ALA A 130 0.31 13.27 -0.85
N TYR A 131 0.66 14.18 -1.77
CA TYR A 131 -0.08 15.42 -2.00
C TYR A 131 -1.47 15.16 -2.61
N SER A 132 -1.56 14.38 -3.69
CA SER A 132 -2.86 14.05 -4.31
C SER A 132 -3.75 13.22 -3.37
N PHE A 133 -3.16 12.36 -2.55
CA PHE A 133 -3.89 11.63 -1.50
C PHE A 133 -4.48 12.57 -0.43
N PHE A 134 -3.75 13.62 -0.04
CA PHE A 134 -4.25 14.58 0.94
C PHE A 134 -5.41 15.45 0.43
N GLN A 135 -5.52 15.63 -0.89
CA GLN A 135 -6.57 16.40 -1.53
C GLN A 135 -7.86 15.59 -1.79
N PHE A 136 -7.77 14.27 -1.70
CA PHE A 136 -8.89 13.35 -1.88
C PHE A 136 -9.74 13.28 -0.61
#